data_AF-A0A2T2SE47-F1
#
_entry.id   AF-A0A2T2SE47-F1
#
_cell.length_a   1.000
_cell.length_b   1.000
_cell.length_c   1.000
_cell.angle_alpha   90.00
_cell.angle_beta   90.00
_cell.angle_gamma   90.00
#
_symmetry.space_group_name_H-M   'P 1'
#
loop_
_entity.id
_entity.type
_entity.pdbx_description
1 polymer ?
#
loop_
_entity_poly.entity_id
_entity_poly.type
_entity_poly.pdbx_seq_one_letter_code
_entity_poly.pdbx_strand_id
1 'polypeptide(L)'
;MVMLKQPLKSVSLILLIAAMAVAPAQAQKIGFVDQQAILASMPGMQDVQQQIQQEMKEQQRQLQQKRQAFQKKVQQFQQQQSLLDDSARAERKRQLQKRQQELQQSTRKRQKQMQQRRRKLMQPLLAGTRHLAYAVPRRALADSQPGPEHAPARWRPVGSSMERSGRLFSFAGRGGRSALRAESADNPFVRHFIVRPTAVFPSRPSDLMSAESSPPDVADVPRVTTQTVQEMKDAGVPIAVLTAYDYTSARLFDQAGVDVLLVGDSASNVMAGNETTLPMTLDQMVYHAQCVVRGIDRALVVVDLPFGSYQGAPEEALQSAIRVMKETGSHAVKLEGGAPVVESVERMVTAGIPVMGHLGLTPQSIYNFGTYQVRARGEAEAEQLRADAKRLEAAGCFALVLEKIPAELAQEVTESLSIPTIGIGAGNQTDGQVLVSHDALGLSTDFTPRFVRRYARLDETITEAIDEYVSDVRDRSFPADDESY
;
A
#
# COMPACT_ATOMS: atom_id res chain seq x y z
N MET A 1 44.92 23.69 -45.11
CA MET A 1 44.86 22.56 -44.15
C MET A 1 43.60 22.75 -43.29
N VAL A 2 42.62 21.84 -43.27
CA VAL A 2 42.63 20.44 -42.78
C VAL A 2 42.46 20.37 -41.25
N MET A 3 41.17 20.21 -40.84
CA MET A 3 40.60 19.18 -39.92
C MET A 3 41.14 19.08 -38.47
N LEU A 4 40.49 18.43 -37.48
CA LEU A 4 39.32 17.52 -37.41
C LEU A 4 38.26 18.08 -36.41
N LYS A 5 36.96 18.06 -36.72
CA LYS A 5 35.92 17.01 -36.51
C LYS A 5 35.45 16.77 -35.06
N GLN A 6 34.14 17.01 -34.89
CA GLN A 6 33.16 16.50 -33.93
C GLN A 6 33.21 14.96 -33.72
N PRO A 7 32.57 14.36 -32.67
CA PRO A 7 31.09 14.29 -32.62
C PRO A 7 30.38 14.29 -31.24
N LEU A 8 29.05 14.25 -31.34
CA LEU A 8 28.04 14.09 -30.29
C LEU A 8 28.25 12.81 -29.45
N LYS A 9 27.73 12.81 -28.20
CA LYS A 9 27.32 11.58 -27.51
C LYS A 9 25.80 11.39 -27.64
N SER A 10 25.38 10.15 -27.89
CA SER A 10 24.00 9.81 -28.31
C SER A 10 23.05 9.59 -27.14
N VAL A 11 21.77 9.89 -27.35
CA VAL A 11 20.67 9.36 -26.52
C VAL A 11 20.40 7.92 -26.96
N SER A 12 20.91 6.95 -26.22
CA SER A 12 20.71 5.52 -26.49
C SER A 12 19.43 5.01 -25.84
N LEU A 13 18.29 5.20 -26.51
CA LEU A 13 17.03 4.54 -26.17
C LEU A 13 17.09 3.07 -26.61
N ILE A 14 17.48 2.17 -25.71
CA ILE A 14 17.46 0.72 -25.95
C ILE A 14 16.11 0.16 -25.51
N LEU A 15 15.32 -0.35 -26.47
CA LEU A 15 14.22 -1.26 -26.16
C LEU A 15 14.81 -2.63 -25.80
N LEU A 16 14.49 -3.14 -24.62
CA LEU A 16 14.68 -4.55 -24.28
C LEU A 16 13.38 -5.12 -23.71
N ILE A 17 12.56 -5.72 -24.58
CA ILE A 17 11.35 -6.45 -24.15
C ILE A 17 11.77 -7.89 -23.86
N ALA A 18 12.20 -8.14 -22.63
CA ALA A 18 12.46 -9.49 -22.13
C ALA A 18 11.15 -10.13 -21.64
N ALA A 19 10.55 -10.98 -22.47
CA ALA A 19 9.32 -11.69 -22.11
C ALA A 19 9.63 -12.94 -21.27
N MET A 20 9.71 -12.79 -19.94
CA MET A 20 9.74 -13.94 -19.02
C MET A 20 8.33 -14.50 -18.81
N ALA A 21 8.09 -15.72 -19.30
CA ALA A 21 6.84 -16.42 -19.08
C ALA A 21 6.86 -17.12 -17.70
N VAL A 22 6.11 -16.57 -16.73
CA VAL A 22 5.87 -17.24 -15.45
C VAL A 22 4.74 -18.26 -15.64
N ALA A 23 5.04 -19.54 -15.41
CA ALA A 23 4.03 -20.59 -15.43
C ALA A 23 3.16 -20.52 -14.15
N PRO A 24 1.82 -20.51 -14.25
CA PRO A 24 0.96 -20.45 -13.08
C PRO A 24 0.97 -21.79 -12.31
N ALA A 25 1.25 -21.75 -11.01
CA ALA A 25 1.12 -22.89 -10.13
C ALA A 25 -0.36 -23.35 -10.04
N GLN A 26 -0.61 -24.64 -10.22
CA GLN A 26 -1.97 -25.20 -10.24
C GLN A 26 -2.47 -25.50 -8.83
N ALA A 27 -3.33 -24.62 -8.29
CA ALA A 27 -4.18 -24.95 -7.15
C ALA A 27 -5.43 -25.74 -7.63
N GLN A 28 -5.76 -26.82 -6.94
CA GLN A 28 -6.84 -27.75 -7.32
C GLN A 28 -8.22 -27.18 -6.95
N LYS A 29 -8.94 -26.61 -7.93
CA LYS A 29 -10.23 -25.89 -7.70
C LYS A 29 -11.45 -26.79 -7.83
N ILE A 30 -12.29 -26.82 -6.80
CA ILE A 30 -13.61 -27.48 -6.82
C ILE A 30 -14.64 -26.54 -7.47
N GLY A 31 -14.61 -26.48 -8.80
CA GLY A 31 -15.53 -25.69 -9.61
C GLY A 31 -15.15 -24.20 -9.76
N PHE A 32 -15.44 -23.64 -10.93
CA PHE A 32 -15.28 -22.22 -11.24
C PHE A 32 -16.32 -21.80 -12.27
N VAL A 33 -17.06 -20.72 -11.99
CA VAL A 33 -17.96 -20.09 -12.96
C VAL A 33 -17.18 -19.01 -13.69
N ASP A 34 -16.56 -19.39 -14.81
CA ASP A 34 -15.76 -18.46 -15.60
C ASP A 34 -16.66 -17.45 -16.32
N GLN A 35 -16.83 -16.28 -15.71
CA GLN A 35 -17.57 -15.17 -16.30
C GLN A 35 -16.97 -14.68 -17.62
N GLN A 36 -15.66 -14.81 -17.82
CA GLN A 36 -15.01 -14.42 -19.08
C GLN A 36 -15.28 -15.45 -20.18
N ALA A 37 -15.24 -16.74 -19.88
CA ALA A 37 -15.64 -17.80 -20.83
C ALA A 37 -17.14 -17.71 -21.15
N ILE A 38 -18.00 -17.45 -20.16
CA ILE A 38 -19.44 -17.24 -20.37
C ILE A 38 -19.64 -16.05 -21.32
N LEU A 39 -19.04 -14.89 -21.04
CA LEU A 39 -19.10 -13.72 -21.93
C LEU A 39 -18.54 -14.01 -23.33
N ALA A 40 -17.40 -14.69 -23.44
CA ALA A 40 -16.78 -15.06 -24.71
C ALA A 40 -17.60 -16.08 -25.52
N SER A 41 -18.39 -16.93 -24.86
CA SER A 41 -19.30 -17.90 -25.48
C SER A 41 -20.64 -17.30 -25.92
N MET A 42 -20.95 -16.05 -25.56
CA MET A 42 -22.21 -15.41 -25.98
C MET A 42 -22.25 -15.24 -27.51
N PRO A 43 -23.31 -15.72 -28.19
CA PRO A 43 -23.49 -15.47 -29.63
C PRO A 43 -23.44 -13.98 -29.96
N GLY A 44 -22.62 -13.59 -30.94
CA GLY A 44 -22.41 -12.19 -31.32
C GLY A 44 -21.36 -11.43 -30.49
N MET A 45 -20.77 -12.04 -29.44
CA MET A 45 -19.68 -11.40 -28.68
C MET A 45 -18.46 -11.11 -29.56
N GLN A 46 -18.10 -12.04 -30.45
CA GLN A 46 -16.94 -11.91 -31.32
C GLN A 46 -17.09 -10.71 -32.28
N ASP A 47 -18.27 -10.48 -32.84
CA ASP A 47 -18.55 -9.35 -33.73
C ASP A 47 -18.43 -8.01 -32.99
N VAL A 48 -18.97 -7.94 -31.77
CA VAL A 48 -18.83 -6.75 -30.91
C VAL A 48 -17.38 -6.50 -30.50
N GLN A 49 -16.61 -7.55 -30.18
CA GLN A 49 -15.18 -7.44 -29.90
C GLN A 49 -14.40 -6.93 -31.13
N GLN A 50 -14.66 -7.47 -32.33
CA GLN A 50 -14.03 -7.04 -33.57
C GLN A 50 -14.37 -5.57 -33.89
N GLN A 51 -15.63 -5.17 -33.77
CA GLN A 51 -16.07 -3.78 -34.01
C GLN A 51 -15.41 -2.81 -33.02
N ILE A 52 -15.34 -3.16 -31.72
CA ILE A 52 -14.64 -2.36 -30.71
C ILE A 52 -13.14 -2.26 -31.04
N GLN A 53 -12.49 -3.35 -31.43
CA GLN A 53 -11.07 -3.32 -31.82
C GLN A 53 -10.82 -2.47 -33.08
N GLN A 54 -11.70 -2.53 -34.07
CA GLN A 54 -11.58 -1.74 -35.30
C GLN A 54 -11.73 -0.24 -35.01
N GLU A 55 -12.75 0.15 -34.26
CA GLU A 55 -12.97 1.55 -33.86
C GLU A 55 -11.85 2.07 -32.93
N MET A 56 -11.31 1.23 -32.04
CA MET A 56 -10.12 1.56 -31.25
C MET A 56 -8.90 1.84 -32.13
N LYS A 57 -8.59 0.95 -33.09
CA LYS A 57 -7.45 1.09 -34.01
C LYS A 57 -7.57 2.36 -34.85
N GLU A 58 -8.77 2.70 -35.33
CA GLU A 58 -8.97 3.94 -36.09
C GLU A 58 -8.80 5.18 -35.21
N GLN A 59 -9.37 5.20 -34.01
CA GLN A 59 -9.21 6.35 -33.10
C GLN A 59 -7.77 6.54 -32.63
N GLN A 60 -7.02 5.44 -32.41
CA GLN A 60 -5.58 5.48 -32.13
C GLN A 60 -4.80 6.08 -33.30
N ARG A 61 -5.04 5.63 -34.54
CA ARG A 61 -4.39 6.17 -35.77
C ARG A 61 -4.63 7.67 -35.92
N GLN A 62 -5.89 8.12 -35.76
CA GLN A 62 -6.23 9.54 -35.84
C GLN A 62 -5.58 10.37 -34.70
N LEU A 63 -5.44 9.81 -33.49
CA LEU A 63 -4.78 10.48 -32.37
C LEU A 63 -3.25 10.53 -32.55
N GLN A 64 -2.64 9.48 -33.08
CA GLN A 64 -1.22 9.40 -33.42
C GLN A 64 -0.84 10.47 -34.47
N GLN A 65 -1.64 10.62 -35.53
CA GLN A 65 -1.49 11.68 -36.52
C GLN A 65 -1.53 13.08 -35.88
N LYS A 66 -2.48 13.34 -34.97
CA LYS A 66 -2.53 14.62 -34.23
C LYS A 66 -1.31 14.83 -33.33
N ARG A 67 -0.83 13.79 -32.63
CA ARG A 67 0.39 13.85 -31.80
C ARG A 67 1.63 14.18 -32.64
N GLN A 68 1.82 13.51 -33.77
CA GLN A 68 2.93 13.79 -34.70
C GLN A 68 2.86 15.20 -35.29
N ALA A 69 1.66 15.67 -35.67
CA ALA A 69 1.46 17.02 -36.18
C ALA A 69 1.69 18.12 -35.11
N PHE A 70 1.49 17.80 -33.82
CA PHE A 70 1.87 18.68 -32.72
C PHE A 70 3.39 18.67 -32.47
N GLN A 71 4.02 17.48 -32.40
CA GLN A 71 5.47 17.33 -32.22
C GLN A 71 6.27 18.07 -33.29
N LYS A 72 5.89 17.96 -34.57
CA LYS A 72 6.53 18.73 -35.67
C LYS A 72 6.48 20.25 -35.45
N LYS A 73 5.40 20.78 -34.85
CA LYS A 73 5.25 22.21 -34.56
C LYS A 73 6.05 22.66 -33.33
N VAL A 74 6.23 21.78 -32.34
CA VAL A 74 7.15 22.01 -31.22
C VAL A 74 8.60 22.05 -31.73
N GLN A 75 9.00 21.09 -32.57
CA GLN A 75 10.34 21.06 -33.19
C GLN A 75 10.61 22.29 -34.06
N GLN A 76 9.66 22.69 -34.91
CA GLN A 76 9.75 23.93 -35.69
C GLN A 76 9.91 25.17 -34.80
N PHE A 77 9.19 25.26 -33.67
CA PHE A 77 9.37 26.36 -32.73
C PHE A 77 10.75 26.34 -32.07
N GLN A 78 11.22 25.19 -31.58
CA GLN A 78 12.55 25.04 -30.98
C GLN A 78 13.67 25.47 -31.95
N GLN A 79 13.58 25.09 -33.23
CA GLN A 79 14.53 25.48 -34.27
C GLN A 79 14.49 26.98 -34.60
N GLN A 80 13.32 27.63 -34.47
CA GLN A 80 13.12 29.04 -34.81
C GLN A 80 13.23 29.99 -33.61
N GLN A 81 13.32 29.49 -32.37
CA GLN A 81 13.23 30.31 -31.16
C GLN A 81 14.38 31.33 -30.99
N SER A 82 15.54 31.07 -31.59
CA SER A 82 16.67 32.02 -31.64
C SER A 82 16.50 33.14 -32.69
N LEU A 83 15.56 32.99 -33.63
CA LEU A 83 15.30 33.91 -34.74
C LEU A 83 14.03 34.76 -34.54
N LEU A 84 13.43 34.69 -33.34
CA LEU A 84 12.17 35.35 -32.99
C LEU A 84 12.38 36.30 -31.80
N ASP A 85 11.76 37.48 -31.87
CA ASP A 85 11.66 38.41 -30.74
C ASP A 85 10.79 37.85 -29.61
N ASP A 86 10.82 38.50 -28.43
CA ASP A 86 10.10 38.02 -27.25
C ASP A 86 8.57 38.04 -27.37
N SER A 87 8.00 38.95 -28.15
CA SER A 87 6.56 39.00 -28.41
C SER A 87 6.14 37.80 -29.27
N ALA A 88 6.83 37.59 -30.40
CA ALA A 88 6.60 36.45 -31.29
C ALA A 88 6.85 35.11 -30.57
N ARG A 89 7.88 35.02 -29.71
CA ARG A 89 8.13 33.84 -28.85
C ARG A 89 6.99 33.61 -27.86
N ALA A 90 6.50 34.64 -27.18
CA ALA A 90 5.40 34.52 -26.23
C ALA A 90 4.09 34.10 -26.92
N GLU A 91 3.79 34.65 -28.10
CA GLU A 91 2.61 34.26 -28.87
C GLU A 91 2.70 32.80 -29.35
N ARG A 92 3.84 32.39 -29.91
CA ARG A 92 4.05 30.99 -30.36
C ARG A 92 3.91 29.99 -29.22
N LYS A 93 4.41 30.33 -28.01
CA LYS A 93 4.21 29.53 -26.77
C LYS A 93 2.72 29.41 -26.43
N ARG A 94 1.96 30.51 -26.42
CA ARG A 94 0.50 30.50 -26.18
C ARG A 94 -0.25 29.66 -27.22
N GLN A 95 0.10 29.75 -28.51
CA GLN A 95 -0.49 28.92 -29.57
C GLN A 95 -0.20 27.42 -29.37
N LEU A 96 1.00 27.05 -28.91
CA LEU A 96 1.34 25.65 -28.60
C LEU A 96 0.60 25.14 -27.35
N GLN A 97 0.51 25.93 -26.28
CA GLN A 97 -0.27 25.59 -25.08
C GLN A 97 -1.75 25.35 -25.41
N LYS A 98 -2.38 26.22 -26.22
CA LYS A 98 -3.77 26.02 -26.68
C LYS A 98 -3.92 24.70 -27.46
N ARG A 99 -3.00 24.39 -28.37
CA ARG A 99 -3.03 23.13 -29.14
C ARG A 99 -2.77 21.88 -28.28
N GLN A 100 -2.01 22.00 -27.19
CA GLN A 100 -1.84 20.94 -26.20
C GLN A 100 -3.15 20.67 -25.44
N GLN A 101 -3.87 21.73 -25.04
CA GLN A 101 -5.19 21.61 -24.42
C GLN A 101 -6.23 21.01 -25.38
N GLU A 102 -6.27 21.47 -26.63
CA GLU A 102 -7.13 20.90 -27.70
C GLU A 102 -6.86 19.40 -27.91
N LEU A 103 -5.60 18.97 -27.86
CA LEU A 103 -5.21 17.57 -27.98
C LEU A 103 -5.63 16.73 -26.77
N GLN A 104 -5.49 17.26 -25.55
CA GLN A 104 -5.97 16.62 -24.31
C GLN A 104 -7.50 16.48 -24.31
N GLN A 105 -8.23 17.55 -24.66
CA GLN A 105 -9.69 17.52 -24.80
C GLN A 105 -10.14 16.54 -25.89
N SER A 106 -9.48 16.53 -27.05
CA SER A 106 -9.74 15.58 -28.14
C SER A 106 -9.44 14.13 -27.74
N THR A 107 -8.57 13.89 -26.76
CA THR A 107 -8.30 12.55 -26.20
C THR A 107 -9.42 12.14 -25.25
N ARG A 108 -9.74 12.99 -24.25
CA ARG A 108 -10.82 12.76 -23.28
C ARG A 108 -12.19 12.54 -23.94
N LYS A 109 -12.52 13.32 -24.99
CA LYS A 109 -13.78 13.16 -25.74
C LYS A 109 -13.88 11.79 -26.41
N ARG A 110 -12.80 11.32 -27.04
CA ARG A 110 -12.70 10.02 -27.71
C ARG A 110 -12.83 8.85 -26.74
N GLN A 111 -12.14 8.91 -25.60
CA GLN A 111 -12.24 7.92 -24.53
C GLN A 111 -13.68 7.78 -24.00
N LYS A 112 -14.37 8.90 -23.72
CA LYS A 112 -15.80 8.89 -23.34
C LYS A 112 -16.70 8.33 -24.44
N GLN A 113 -16.45 8.66 -25.71
CA GLN A 113 -17.18 8.09 -26.85
C GLN A 113 -16.99 6.57 -26.94
N MET A 114 -15.78 6.03 -26.75
CA MET A 114 -15.54 4.59 -26.76
C MET A 114 -16.19 3.86 -25.58
N GLN A 115 -16.21 4.45 -24.38
CA GLN A 115 -16.95 3.89 -23.24
C GLN A 115 -18.46 3.83 -23.52
N GLN A 116 -19.05 4.90 -24.06
CA GLN A 116 -20.45 4.94 -24.48
C GLN A 116 -20.76 3.94 -25.60
N ARG A 117 -19.85 3.80 -26.57
CA ARG A 117 -19.97 2.86 -27.70
C ARG A 117 -19.91 1.41 -27.23
N ARG A 118 -18.93 1.03 -26.41
CA ARG A 118 -18.84 -0.28 -25.77
C ARG A 118 -20.12 -0.60 -24.99
N ARG A 119 -20.63 0.34 -24.19
CA ARG A 119 -21.90 0.16 -23.46
C ARG A 119 -23.09 -0.10 -24.41
N LYS A 120 -23.22 0.67 -25.50
CA LYS A 120 -24.29 0.48 -26.50
C LYS A 120 -24.21 -0.87 -27.22
N LEU A 121 -23.01 -1.32 -27.61
CA LEU A 121 -22.82 -2.61 -28.30
C LEU A 121 -23.02 -3.81 -27.36
N MET A 122 -22.76 -3.66 -26.07
CA MET A 122 -22.96 -4.73 -25.07
C MET A 122 -24.40 -4.82 -24.56
N GLN A 123 -25.17 -3.73 -24.62
CA GLN A 123 -26.55 -3.67 -24.14
C GLN A 123 -27.50 -4.76 -24.71
N PRO A 124 -27.53 -5.08 -26.02
CA PRO A 124 -28.42 -6.14 -26.53
C PRO A 124 -28.00 -7.55 -26.07
N LEU A 125 -26.70 -7.83 -26.00
CA LEU A 125 -26.18 -9.14 -25.57
C LEU A 125 -26.52 -9.41 -24.09
N LEU A 126 -26.34 -8.41 -23.23
CA LEU A 126 -26.70 -8.47 -21.81
C LEU A 126 -28.23 -8.50 -21.57
N ALA A 127 -29.04 -8.09 -22.54
CA ALA A 127 -30.49 -8.21 -22.46
C ALA A 127 -30.94 -9.65 -22.77
N GLY A 128 -30.37 -10.29 -23.80
CA GLY A 128 -30.71 -11.66 -24.20
C GLY A 128 -30.36 -12.73 -23.15
N THR A 129 -29.33 -12.50 -22.33
CA THR A 129 -28.87 -13.49 -21.35
C THR A 129 -29.62 -13.50 -20.01
N ARG A 130 -30.57 -12.57 -19.78
CA ARG A 130 -31.35 -12.49 -18.53
C ARG A 130 -32.12 -13.77 -18.17
N HIS A 131 -32.47 -14.59 -19.15
CA HIS A 131 -33.18 -15.86 -18.94
C HIS A 131 -32.27 -17.04 -18.58
N LEU A 132 -30.95 -16.93 -18.78
CA LEU A 132 -29.99 -18.02 -18.53
C LEU A 132 -29.48 -18.08 -17.08
N ALA A 133 -29.66 -17.02 -16.30
CA ALA A 133 -29.12 -16.89 -14.94
C ALA A 133 -29.70 -17.87 -13.89
N TYR A 134 -30.73 -18.65 -14.23
CA TYR A 134 -31.41 -19.57 -13.32
C TYR A 134 -31.15 -21.07 -13.61
N ALA A 135 -30.29 -21.39 -14.59
CA ALA A 135 -30.06 -22.77 -15.05
C ALA A 135 -28.82 -23.43 -14.39
N VAL A 136 -28.83 -23.63 -13.07
CA VAL A 136 -27.80 -24.43 -12.38
C VAL A 136 -28.05 -25.94 -12.60
N PRO A 137 -27.11 -26.72 -13.17
CA PRO A 137 -27.31 -28.15 -13.38
C PRO A 137 -27.34 -28.92 -12.06
N ARG A 138 -28.52 -29.44 -11.68
CA ARG A 138 -28.79 -30.12 -10.40
C ARG A 138 -28.21 -31.56 -10.32
N ARG A 139 -27.03 -31.79 -10.92
CA ARG A 139 -26.54 -33.14 -11.30
C ARG A 139 -25.12 -33.50 -10.79
N ALA A 140 -24.59 -32.76 -9.82
CA ALA A 140 -23.25 -32.97 -9.25
C ALA A 140 -23.25 -33.33 -7.75
N LEU A 141 -24.39 -33.82 -7.22
CA LEU A 141 -24.58 -34.17 -5.80
C LEU A 141 -25.14 -35.60 -5.60
N ALA A 142 -24.99 -36.48 -6.59
CA ALA A 142 -25.46 -37.87 -6.53
C ALA A 142 -24.31 -38.89 -6.37
N ASP A 143 -23.22 -38.72 -7.11
CA ASP A 143 -22.20 -39.76 -7.30
C ASP A 143 -21.03 -39.64 -6.30
N SER A 144 -21.34 -39.62 -5.00
CA SER A 144 -20.33 -39.64 -3.92
C SER A 144 -20.80 -40.37 -2.66
N GLN A 145 -21.30 -41.60 -2.82
CA GLN A 145 -21.33 -42.54 -1.68
C GLN A 145 -19.96 -43.19 -1.49
N PRO A 146 -19.37 -43.18 -0.27
CA PRO A 146 -18.17 -43.95 0.02
C PRO A 146 -18.50 -45.45 0.11
N GLY A 147 -17.60 -46.28 -0.43
CA GLY A 147 -17.68 -47.74 -0.27
C GLY A 147 -17.44 -48.18 1.19
N PRO A 148 -17.90 -49.39 1.58
CA PRO A 148 -17.88 -49.80 2.98
C PRO A 148 -16.57 -50.48 3.39
N GLU A 149 -15.65 -49.75 4.03
CA GLU A 149 -14.62 -50.39 4.87
C GLU A 149 -14.11 -49.49 6.01
N HIS A 150 -13.68 -50.13 7.11
CA HIS A 150 -13.16 -49.55 8.36
C HIS A 150 -14.06 -48.56 9.14
N ALA A 151 -14.72 -49.07 10.18
CA ALA A 151 -15.48 -48.27 11.14
C ALA A 151 -14.59 -47.60 12.20
N PRO A 152 -14.88 -46.35 12.63
CA PRO A 152 -14.15 -45.66 13.70
C PRO A 152 -14.54 -46.17 15.10
N ALA A 153 -13.57 -46.17 16.02
CA ALA A 153 -13.78 -46.57 17.41
C ALA A 153 -14.66 -45.56 18.18
N ARG A 154 -15.55 -46.07 19.04
CA ARG A 154 -16.41 -45.23 19.89
C ARG A 154 -15.61 -44.59 21.03
N TRP A 155 -15.66 -43.27 21.13
CA TRP A 155 -15.29 -42.57 22.36
C TRP A 155 -16.29 -42.87 23.49
N ARG A 156 -15.79 -43.01 24.71
CA ARG A 156 -16.58 -43.00 25.97
C ARG A 156 -16.17 -41.79 26.80
N PRO A 157 -17.10 -41.14 27.52
CA PRO A 157 -16.74 -40.13 28.51
C PRO A 157 -16.12 -40.79 29.75
N VAL A 158 -15.18 -40.10 30.40
CA VAL A 158 -14.63 -40.48 31.72
C VAL A 158 -15.14 -39.47 32.74
N GLY A 159 -15.67 -39.98 33.86
CA GLY A 159 -16.24 -39.19 34.95
C GLY A 159 -15.23 -38.79 36.04
N SER A 160 -15.70 -38.03 37.01
CA SER A 160 -14.95 -37.49 38.16
C SER A 160 -14.95 -38.43 39.39
N SER A 161 -14.21 -38.06 40.45
CA SER A 161 -14.15 -38.71 41.80
C SER A 161 -13.28 -39.98 41.87
N MET A 162 -12.50 -40.36 42.92
CA MET A 162 -11.97 -39.79 44.20
C MET A 162 -10.89 -40.79 44.75
N GLU A 163 -9.95 -40.56 45.69
CA GLU A 163 -9.37 -39.37 46.36
C GLU A 163 -7.97 -39.76 46.98
N ARG A 164 -7.26 -38.81 47.62
CA ARG A 164 -6.16 -38.91 48.63
C ARG A 164 -5.21 -40.13 48.68
N SER A 165 -3.91 -39.88 48.44
CA SER A 165 -2.76 -40.07 49.38
C SER A 165 -1.41 -39.86 48.63
N GLY A 166 -0.26 -39.55 49.24
CA GLY A 166 0.05 -39.13 50.62
C GLY A 166 1.55 -39.30 50.96
N ARG A 167 2.19 -38.27 51.55
CA ARG A 167 3.66 -38.09 51.80
C ARG A 167 4.43 -37.62 50.54
N LEU A 168 5.23 -36.53 50.55
CA LEU A 168 6.32 -36.03 51.42
C LEU A 168 7.70 -36.67 51.16
N PHE A 169 8.60 -35.88 50.55
CA PHE A 169 10.01 -35.75 50.96
C PHE A 169 10.57 -34.39 50.52
N SER A 170 11.54 -33.86 51.26
CA SER A 170 12.19 -32.57 51.00
C SER A 170 13.65 -32.56 51.48
N PHE A 171 14.58 -32.09 50.64
CA PHE A 171 15.92 -31.57 51.02
C PHE A 171 16.37 -30.63 49.89
N ALA A 172 16.89 -29.40 50.05
CA ALA A 172 17.50 -28.65 51.17
C ALA A 172 19.05 -28.68 51.26
N GLY A 173 19.71 -28.01 50.30
CA GLY A 173 20.68 -26.95 50.63
C GLY A 173 22.19 -27.21 50.48
N ARG A 174 22.92 -26.08 50.37
CA ARG A 174 24.40 -25.92 50.24
C ARG A 174 24.97 -26.37 48.88
N GLY A 175 26.01 -25.74 48.31
CA GLY A 175 26.74 -24.52 48.71
C GLY A 175 28.23 -24.74 48.88
N GLY A 176 29.05 -24.19 47.98
CA GLY A 176 30.51 -24.27 48.05
C GLY A 176 31.20 -23.36 47.03
N ARG A 177 32.15 -22.54 47.50
CA ARG A 177 33.14 -21.85 46.66
C ARG A 177 34.41 -22.71 46.60
N SER A 178 35.08 -22.75 45.46
CA SER A 178 36.51 -23.04 45.39
C SER A 178 37.15 -22.20 44.29
N ALA A 179 38.16 -21.42 44.64
CA ALA A 179 39.05 -20.79 43.67
C ALA A 179 40.26 -21.71 43.46
N LEU A 180 40.74 -21.81 42.21
CA LEU A 180 42.08 -22.31 41.91
C LEU A 180 42.84 -21.28 41.07
N ARG A 181 44.16 -21.44 41.05
CA ARG A 181 45.13 -20.40 40.68
C ARG A 181 45.46 -20.42 39.19
N ALA A 182 46.06 -19.34 38.73
CA ALA A 182 46.68 -19.26 37.42
C ALA A 182 47.92 -20.17 37.33
N GLU A 183 48.19 -20.67 36.12
CA GLU A 183 49.53 -20.94 35.62
C GLU A 183 49.73 -20.20 34.29
N SER A 184 50.97 -19.84 34.00
CA SER A 184 51.38 -18.99 32.89
C SER A 184 52.19 -19.78 31.86
N ALA A 185 51.93 -19.56 30.58
CA ALA A 185 52.80 -19.99 29.49
C ALA A 185 52.89 -18.90 28.42
N ASP A 186 54.10 -18.41 28.16
CA ASP A 186 54.37 -17.37 27.18
C ASP A 186 54.24 -17.87 25.73
N ASN A 187 53.72 -17.02 24.83
CA ASN A 187 53.83 -17.23 23.38
C ASN A 187 54.09 -15.89 22.66
N PRO A 188 55.35 -15.57 22.28
CA PRO A 188 55.76 -14.22 21.91
C PRO A 188 55.63 -13.90 20.42
N PHE A 189 54.44 -14.06 19.81
CA PHE A 189 54.21 -13.72 18.40
C PHE A 189 52.89 -12.99 18.11
N VAL A 190 52.69 -11.82 18.75
CA VAL A 190 51.70 -10.81 18.32
C VAL A 190 52.42 -9.50 18.02
N ARG A 191 52.80 -9.29 16.76
CA ARG A 191 53.28 -7.98 16.28
C ARG A 191 52.09 -7.05 16.06
N HIS A 192 52.27 -5.77 16.40
CA HIS A 192 51.24 -4.75 16.20
C HIS A 192 50.85 -4.62 14.72
N PHE A 193 49.54 -4.59 14.45
CA PHE A 193 48.98 -3.79 13.38
C PHE A 193 48.06 -2.73 13.99
N ILE A 194 48.56 -1.49 14.04
CA ILE A 194 47.76 -0.32 14.39
C ILE A 194 46.97 0.06 13.13
N VAL A 195 45.73 -0.40 13.03
CA VAL A 195 44.80 0.08 12.00
C VAL A 195 44.54 1.57 12.27
N ARG A 196 44.79 2.41 11.26
CA ARG A 196 44.52 3.85 11.34
C ARG A 196 43.04 4.12 11.06
N PRO A 197 42.27 4.70 11.99
CA PRO A 197 40.96 5.24 11.66
C PRO A 197 41.11 6.58 10.93
N THR A 198 40.91 6.60 9.62
CA THR A 198 40.75 7.83 8.82
C THR A 198 39.43 7.85 8.06
N ALA A 199 38.35 7.49 8.74
CA ALA A 199 37.00 7.95 8.44
C ALA A 199 36.60 8.94 9.54
N VAL A 200 36.55 10.24 9.22
CA VAL A 200 36.13 11.27 10.18
C VAL A 200 34.61 11.29 10.24
N PHE A 201 34.04 10.37 11.00
CA PHE A 201 32.66 10.52 11.48
C PHE A 201 32.57 11.85 12.25
N PRO A 202 31.55 12.70 12.01
CA PRO A 202 31.31 13.87 12.84
C PRO A 202 31.09 13.42 14.28
N SER A 203 31.87 13.96 15.20
CA SER A 203 31.86 13.56 16.60
C SER A 203 30.47 13.75 17.21
N ARG A 204 29.90 12.69 17.78
CA ARG A 204 28.64 12.75 18.54
C ARG A 204 28.71 13.88 19.59
N PRO A 205 27.73 14.78 19.66
CA PRO A 205 27.55 15.61 20.85
C PRO A 205 27.29 14.68 22.04
N SER A 206 28.12 14.76 23.08
CA SER A 206 28.07 13.84 24.24
C SER A 206 26.87 14.08 25.17
N ASP A 207 26.07 15.11 24.90
CA ASP A 207 25.06 15.65 25.83
C ASP A 207 23.63 15.24 25.45
N LEU A 208 23.46 14.19 24.63
CA LEU A 208 22.17 13.64 24.19
C LEU A 208 21.95 12.20 24.67
N MET A 209 22.14 11.95 25.98
CA MET A 209 21.70 10.72 26.65
C MET A 209 21.00 11.00 27.99
N SER A 210 19.84 11.66 27.95
CA SER A 210 18.82 11.58 29.01
C SER A 210 17.47 12.09 28.51
N ALA A 211 16.92 11.39 27.51
CA ALA A 211 15.53 11.49 27.10
C ALA A 211 14.95 10.07 27.01
N GLU A 212 14.86 9.40 28.16
CA GLU A 212 13.96 8.26 28.33
C GLU A 212 12.52 8.78 28.34
N SER A 213 12.05 9.22 27.17
CA SER A 213 10.62 9.37 26.91
C SER A 213 10.06 7.97 26.68
N SER A 214 9.88 7.22 27.76
CA SER A 214 8.93 6.10 27.76
C SER A 214 7.61 6.59 27.16
N PRO A 215 6.91 5.78 26.36
CA PRO A 215 5.59 6.15 25.89
C PRO A 215 4.70 6.53 27.10
N PRO A 216 3.80 7.52 26.97
CA PRO A 216 2.85 7.85 28.04
C PRO A 216 2.10 6.60 28.49
N ASP A 217 1.70 6.51 29.75
CA ASP A 217 1.15 5.31 30.40
C ASP A 217 0.01 4.63 29.59
N VAL A 218 -0.87 5.42 28.97
CA VAL A 218 -1.97 4.95 28.08
C VAL A 218 -1.49 4.33 26.75
N ALA A 219 -0.26 4.59 26.35
CA ALA A 219 0.41 4.04 25.17
C ALA A 219 1.42 2.94 25.53
N ASP A 220 1.94 2.85 26.77
CA ASP A 220 2.85 1.78 27.22
C ASP A 220 2.13 0.44 27.48
N VAL A 221 1.24 0.06 26.55
CA VAL A 221 0.44 -1.16 26.61
C VAL A 221 1.13 -2.33 25.92
N PRO A 222 1.01 -3.57 26.43
CA PRO A 222 1.54 -4.77 25.76
C PRO A 222 0.97 -5.03 24.35
N ARG A 223 -0.22 -4.50 24.05
CA ARG A 223 -0.82 -4.54 22.71
C ARG A 223 -1.81 -3.39 22.52
N VAL A 224 -1.68 -2.67 21.40
CA VAL A 224 -2.59 -1.58 21.04
C VAL A 224 -3.89 -2.14 20.47
N THR A 225 -5.01 -1.66 21.00
CA THR A 225 -6.37 -2.01 20.58
C THR A 225 -7.11 -0.77 20.08
N THR A 226 -8.30 -0.94 19.49
CA THR A 226 -9.16 0.20 19.13
C THR A 226 -9.60 1.00 20.37
N GLN A 227 -9.74 0.35 21.53
CA GLN A 227 -9.95 1.01 22.82
C GLN A 227 -8.73 1.86 23.22
N THR A 228 -7.52 1.30 23.12
CA THR A 228 -6.27 2.05 23.40
C THR A 228 -6.17 3.32 22.54
N VAL A 229 -6.52 3.23 21.25
CA VAL A 229 -6.50 4.39 20.33
C VAL A 229 -7.53 5.47 20.73
N GLN A 230 -8.66 5.09 21.35
CA GLN A 230 -9.59 6.05 21.97
C GLN A 230 -9.03 6.62 23.28
N GLU A 231 -8.47 5.79 24.16
CA GLU A 231 -7.89 6.20 25.45
C GLU A 231 -6.71 7.18 25.25
N MET A 232 -5.94 7.02 24.17
CA MET A 232 -4.92 7.99 23.73
C MET A 232 -5.53 9.35 23.38
N LYS A 233 -6.63 9.41 22.61
CA LYS A 233 -7.36 10.66 22.36
C LYS A 233 -7.89 11.29 23.64
N ASP A 234 -8.55 10.50 24.47
CA ASP A 234 -9.18 10.97 25.72
C ASP A 234 -8.13 11.53 26.71
N ALA A 235 -6.89 11.03 26.65
CA ALA A 235 -5.73 11.52 27.39
C ALA A 235 -4.92 12.64 26.69
N GLY A 236 -5.26 13.00 25.45
CA GLY A 236 -4.52 13.99 24.65
C GLY A 236 -3.14 13.53 24.16
N VAL A 237 -2.92 12.21 24.05
CA VAL A 237 -1.67 11.59 23.60
C VAL A 237 -1.72 11.35 22.08
N PRO A 238 -0.85 11.99 21.27
CA PRO A 238 -0.92 11.86 19.81
C PRO A 238 -0.61 10.44 19.32
N ILE A 239 -1.50 9.89 18.47
CA ILE A 239 -1.39 8.52 17.94
C ILE A 239 -0.41 8.48 16.75
N ALA A 240 0.60 7.62 16.82
CA ALA A 240 1.59 7.42 15.76
C ALA A 240 1.18 6.28 14.81
N VAL A 241 0.99 6.60 13.53
CA VAL A 241 0.63 5.64 12.47
C VAL A 241 1.67 5.67 11.36
N LEU A 242 2.14 4.50 10.92
CA LEU A 242 2.98 4.37 9.72
C LEU A 242 2.48 3.23 8.82
N THR A 243 2.75 3.33 7.51
CA THR A 243 2.45 2.22 6.61
C THR A 243 3.49 1.12 6.67
N ALA A 244 3.04 -0.14 6.70
CA ALA A 244 3.92 -1.32 6.65
C ALA A 244 3.40 -2.31 5.60
N TYR A 245 4.32 -3.03 4.94
CA TYR A 245 3.99 -3.92 3.82
C TYR A 245 4.72 -5.27 3.87
N ASP A 246 5.65 -5.45 4.82
CA ASP A 246 6.48 -6.63 4.97
C ASP A 246 6.82 -6.90 6.45
N TYR A 247 7.35 -8.09 6.72
CA TYR A 247 7.70 -8.57 8.07
C TYR A 247 8.83 -7.79 8.73
N THR A 248 9.87 -7.41 7.96
CA THR A 248 11.08 -6.77 8.49
C THR A 248 10.79 -5.33 8.88
N SER A 249 10.12 -4.58 8.00
CA SER A 249 9.67 -3.21 8.31
C SER A 249 8.70 -3.21 9.50
N ALA A 250 7.73 -4.15 9.53
CA ALA A 250 6.78 -4.24 10.63
C ALA A 250 7.48 -4.41 12.00
N ARG A 251 8.46 -5.33 12.10
CA ARG A 251 9.19 -5.54 13.36
C ARG A 251 9.98 -4.33 13.81
N LEU A 252 10.62 -3.63 12.89
CA LEU A 252 11.39 -2.42 13.20
C LEU A 252 10.47 -1.26 13.64
N PHE A 253 9.28 -1.14 13.07
CA PHE A 253 8.31 -0.10 13.43
C PHE A 253 7.59 -0.41 14.75
N ASP A 254 7.25 -1.67 15.00
CA ASP A 254 6.67 -2.15 16.26
C ASP A 254 7.65 -1.93 17.44
N GLN A 255 8.92 -2.30 17.25
CA GLN A 255 10.00 -2.04 18.22
C GLN A 255 10.32 -0.56 18.40
N ALA A 256 10.02 0.29 17.42
CA ALA A 256 10.12 1.75 17.53
C ALA A 256 8.90 2.40 18.21
N GLY A 257 7.93 1.59 18.68
CA GLY A 257 6.77 2.07 19.45
C GLY A 257 5.60 2.59 18.60
N VAL A 258 5.56 2.34 17.29
CA VAL A 258 4.43 2.78 16.45
C VAL A 258 3.14 2.11 16.90
N ASP A 259 2.08 2.89 17.11
CA ASP A 259 0.82 2.41 17.70
C ASP A 259 -0.03 1.63 16.70
N VAL A 260 -0.05 2.09 15.45
CA VAL A 260 -0.90 1.54 14.39
C VAL A 260 -0.07 1.34 13.12
N LEU A 261 -0.03 0.10 12.62
CA LEU A 261 0.55 -0.21 11.31
C LEU A 261 -0.56 -0.32 10.25
N LEU A 262 -0.52 0.59 9.28
CA LEU A 262 -1.45 0.61 8.16
C LEU A 262 -0.89 -0.16 6.96
N VAL A 263 -1.47 -1.31 6.66
CA VAL A 263 -1.26 -2.00 5.39
C VAL A 263 -2.12 -1.31 4.34
N GLY A 264 -1.59 -0.21 3.79
CA GLY A 264 -2.32 0.68 2.89
C GLY A 264 -2.22 0.31 1.41
N ASP A 265 -3.23 0.66 0.61
CA ASP A 265 -3.24 0.40 -0.85
C ASP A 265 -2.15 1.18 -1.63
N SER A 266 -1.58 2.20 -0.98
CA SER A 266 -0.28 2.86 -1.29
C SER A 266 0.87 1.89 -1.61
N ALA A 267 0.83 0.64 -1.14
CA ALA A 267 1.71 -0.45 -1.59
C ALA A 267 1.75 -0.58 -3.13
N SER A 268 0.65 -0.24 -3.82
CA SER A 268 0.58 -0.24 -5.27
C SER A 268 1.63 0.65 -5.91
N ASN A 269 1.89 1.82 -5.32
CA ASN A 269 2.90 2.75 -5.79
C ASN A 269 4.29 2.34 -5.31
N VAL A 270 4.48 2.14 -3.99
CA VAL A 270 5.83 2.03 -3.41
C VAL A 270 6.41 0.61 -3.40
N MET A 271 5.58 -0.44 -3.40
CA MET A 271 6.01 -1.84 -3.49
C MET A 271 5.88 -2.41 -4.91
N ALA A 272 4.83 -2.02 -5.65
CA ALA A 272 4.49 -2.59 -6.96
C ALA A 272 4.75 -1.66 -8.17
N GLY A 273 5.18 -0.41 -7.96
CA GLY A 273 5.59 0.50 -9.03
C GLY A 273 4.47 1.00 -9.96
N ASN A 274 3.19 0.88 -9.57
CA ASN A 274 2.06 1.38 -10.35
C ASN A 274 1.95 2.91 -10.30
N GLU A 275 1.27 3.51 -11.28
CA GLU A 275 0.96 4.97 -11.30
C GLU A 275 -0.10 5.38 -10.25
N THR A 276 -0.96 4.46 -9.82
CA THR A 276 -2.09 4.71 -8.89
C THR A 276 -2.35 3.49 -8.00
N THR A 277 -3.24 3.62 -7.00
CA THR A 277 -3.64 2.49 -6.13
C THR A 277 -4.68 1.57 -6.74
N LEU A 278 -5.40 1.99 -7.79
CA LEU A 278 -6.47 1.20 -8.43
C LEU A 278 -6.10 -0.21 -8.94
N PRO A 279 -4.85 -0.53 -9.35
CA PRO A 279 -4.48 -1.90 -9.75
C PRO A 279 -4.31 -2.88 -8.58
N MET A 280 -4.27 -2.40 -7.33
CA MET A 280 -4.08 -3.23 -6.14
C MET A 280 -5.25 -4.21 -5.95
N THR A 281 -4.94 -5.50 -5.81
CA THR A 281 -5.96 -6.53 -5.59
C THR A 281 -6.12 -6.90 -4.12
N LEU A 282 -7.27 -7.44 -3.75
CA LEU A 282 -7.53 -7.96 -2.40
C LEU A 282 -6.53 -9.07 -2.02
N ASP A 283 -6.06 -9.87 -2.99
CA ASP A 283 -5.06 -10.92 -2.76
C ASP A 283 -3.68 -10.33 -2.40
N GLN A 284 -3.29 -9.22 -3.02
CA GLN A 284 -2.05 -8.50 -2.72
C GLN A 284 -2.12 -7.82 -1.35
N MET A 285 -3.26 -7.21 -1.00
CA MET A 285 -3.49 -6.65 0.32
C MET A 285 -3.42 -7.73 1.42
N VAL A 286 -4.04 -8.89 1.19
CA VAL A 286 -3.95 -10.05 2.09
C VAL A 286 -2.49 -10.52 2.23
N TYR A 287 -1.73 -10.61 1.14
CA TYR A 287 -0.31 -11.01 1.20
C TYR A 287 0.53 -10.04 2.05
N HIS A 288 0.44 -8.73 1.80
CA HIS A 288 1.18 -7.73 2.58
C HIS A 288 0.75 -7.75 4.05
N ALA A 289 -0.55 -7.86 4.34
CA ALA A 289 -1.06 -7.93 5.70
C ALA A 289 -0.61 -9.20 6.44
N GLN A 290 -0.59 -10.36 5.79
CA GLN A 290 0.00 -11.58 6.34
C GLN A 290 1.48 -11.43 6.70
N CYS A 291 2.25 -10.63 5.94
CA CYS A 291 3.65 -10.35 6.29
C CYS A 291 3.77 -9.42 7.50
N VAL A 292 2.95 -8.37 7.57
CA VAL A 292 2.95 -7.40 8.68
C VAL A 292 2.45 -8.01 9.99
N VAL A 293 1.36 -8.77 9.99
CA VAL A 293 0.78 -9.39 11.21
C VAL A 293 1.74 -10.42 11.84
N ARG A 294 2.63 -11.04 11.06
CA ARG A 294 3.70 -11.92 11.59
C ARG A 294 4.86 -11.15 12.23
N GLY A 295 4.95 -9.84 11.99
CA GLY A 295 6.04 -8.96 12.40
C GLY A 295 5.66 -7.92 13.45
N ILE A 296 4.58 -8.11 14.20
CA ILE A 296 4.19 -7.25 15.32
C ILE A 296 4.02 -8.08 16.59
N ASP A 297 4.46 -7.53 17.71
CA ASP A 297 4.11 -7.99 19.06
C ASP A 297 3.05 -7.04 19.67
N ARG A 298 3.16 -5.72 19.45
CA ARG A 298 2.32 -4.68 20.08
C ARG A 298 1.25 -4.05 19.16
N ALA A 299 1.58 -3.62 17.95
CA ALA A 299 0.83 -2.60 17.21
C ALA A 299 -0.56 -3.05 16.70
N LEU A 300 -1.46 -2.08 16.52
CA LEU A 300 -2.76 -2.29 15.88
C LEU A 300 -2.58 -2.40 14.36
N VAL A 301 -2.81 -3.57 13.76
CA VAL A 301 -2.75 -3.73 12.29
C VAL A 301 -4.10 -3.40 11.65
N VAL A 302 -4.12 -2.35 10.83
CA VAL A 302 -5.25 -1.92 10.00
C VAL A 302 -4.93 -2.23 8.53
N VAL A 303 -5.87 -2.79 7.78
CA VAL A 303 -5.65 -3.16 6.37
C VAL A 303 -6.63 -2.43 5.45
N ASP A 304 -6.15 -1.80 4.38
CA ASP A 304 -7.01 -1.15 3.40
C ASP A 304 -7.84 -2.16 2.59
N LEU A 305 -9.13 -1.84 2.40
CA LEU A 305 -9.95 -2.44 1.37
C LEU A 305 -9.63 -1.74 0.03
N PRO A 306 -9.07 -2.44 -0.97
CA PRO A 306 -8.62 -1.83 -2.21
C PRO A 306 -9.80 -1.48 -3.13
N PHE A 307 -9.53 -0.66 -4.15
CA PHE A 307 -10.55 -0.17 -5.09
C PHE A 307 -11.39 -1.30 -5.71
N GLY A 308 -12.71 -1.17 -5.65
CA GLY A 308 -13.67 -2.11 -6.19
C GLY A 308 -14.07 -3.24 -5.24
N SER A 309 -13.47 -3.34 -4.05
CA SER A 309 -13.82 -4.38 -3.06
C SER A 309 -14.98 -4.01 -2.11
N TYR A 310 -15.36 -2.74 -2.01
CA TYR A 310 -16.34 -2.28 -1.01
C TYR A 310 -17.34 -1.20 -1.47
N GLN A 311 -17.12 -0.56 -2.63
CA GLN A 311 -17.95 0.55 -3.12
C GLN A 311 -19.21 0.10 -3.90
N GLY A 312 -19.33 -1.20 -4.24
CA GLY A 312 -20.37 -1.73 -5.13
C GLY A 312 -21.64 -2.18 -4.40
N ALA A 313 -21.49 -3.05 -3.40
CA ALA A 313 -22.56 -3.57 -2.56
C ALA A 313 -22.08 -3.80 -1.12
N PRO A 314 -22.86 -3.46 -0.09
CA PRO A 314 -22.47 -3.67 1.31
C PRO A 314 -22.18 -5.13 1.70
N GLU A 315 -22.82 -6.10 1.03
CA GLU A 315 -22.52 -7.52 1.21
C GLU A 315 -21.13 -7.88 0.63
N GLU A 316 -20.79 -7.40 -0.58
CA GLU A 316 -19.46 -7.63 -1.18
C GLU A 316 -18.35 -6.95 -0.36
N ALA A 317 -18.66 -5.79 0.21
CA ALA A 317 -17.81 -5.09 1.16
C ALA A 317 -17.56 -5.92 2.43
N LEU A 318 -18.64 -6.42 3.05
CA LEU A 318 -18.58 -7.28 4.23
C LEU A 318 -17.79 -8.56 3.96
N GLN A 319 -18.05 -9.26 2.84
CA GLN A 319 -17.29 -10.46 2.46
C GLN A 319 -15.80 -10.15 2.25
N SER A 320 -15.46 -9.01 1.64
CA SER A 320 -14.06 -8.57 1.49
C SER A 320 -13.38 -8.29 2.83
N ALA A 321 -14.08 -7.64 3.77
CA ALA A 321 -13.58 -7.38 5.12
C ALA A 321 -13.43 -8.67 5.95
N ILE A 322 -14.43 -9.56 5.95
CA ILE A 322 -14.35 -10.90 6.56
C ILE A 322 -13.15 -11.67 6.02
N ARG A 323 -12.93 -11.61 4.70
CA ARG A 323 -11.81 -12.29 4.05
C ARG A 323 -10.46 -11.74 4.54
N VAL A 324 -10.28 -10.43 4.56
CA VAL A 324 -9.05 -9.78 5.06
C VAL A 324 -8.79 -10.19 6.52
N MET A 325 -9.78 -10.05 7.40
CA MET A 325 -9.62 -10.40 8.82
C MET A 325 -9.23 -11.88 9.00
N LYS A 326 -9.89 -12.81 8.29
CA LYS A 326 -9.67 -14.25 8.42
C LYS A 326 -8.40 -14.78 7.74
N GLU A 327 -8.00 -14.22 6.60
CA GLU A 327 -6.81 -14.68 5.87
C GLU A 327 -5.52 -14.04 6.37
N THR A 328 -5.58 -12.95 7.15
CA THR A 328 -4.40 -12.20 7.59
C THR A 328 -4.16 -12.23 9.10
N GLY A 329 -5.23 -12.28 9.91
CA GLY A 329 -5.14 -12.02 11.36
C GLY A 329 -5.06 -10.54 11.75
N SER A 330 -5.33 -9.61 10.82
CA SER A 330 -5.42 -8.17 11.09
C SER A 330 -6.48 -7.82 12.12
N HIS A 331 -6.36 -6.65 12.75
CA HIS A 331 -7.23 -6.23 13.85
C HIS A 331 -8.39 -5.33 13.39
N ALA A 332 -8.25 -4.65 12.24
CA ALA A 332 -9.25 -3.74 11.67
C ALA A 332 -9.07 -3.56 10.15
N VAL A 333 -10.07 -2.96 9.50
CA VAL A 333 -10.00 -2.56 8.08
C VAL A 333 -10.11 -1.04 7.90
N LYS A 334 -9.51 -0.48 6.85
CA LYS A 334 -9.74 0.91 6.39
C LYS A 334 -10.50 0.92 5.07
N LEU A 335 -11.39 1.89 4.87
CA LEU A 335 -12.07 2.13 3.59
C LEU A 335 -12.30 3.62 3.32
N GLU A 336 -12.37 4.01 2.05
CA GLU A 336 -12.48 5.41 1.62
C GLU A 336 -13.88 5.81 1.16
N GLY A 337 -14.40 6.92 1.69
CA GLY A 337 -15.68 7.51 1.28
C GLY A 337 -16.52 8.02 2.44
N GLY A 338 -17.49 8.88 2.13
CA GLY A 338 -18.48 9.42 3.07
C GLY A 338 -19.84 8.73 2.96
N ALA A 339 -20.91 9.51 2.80
CA ALA A 339 -22.27 8.99 2.65
C ALA A 339 -22.44 7.73 1.76
N PRO A 340 -21.75 7.57 0.60
CA PRO A 340 -21.96 6.41 -0.27
C PRO A 340 -21.50 5.06 0.29
N VAL A 341 -20.74 5.03 1.39
CA VAL A 341 -20.17 3.79 1.97
C VAL A 341 -20.67 3.48 3.37
N VAL A 342 -21.59 4.30 3.91
CA VAL A 342 -22.15 4.17 5.27
C VAL A 342 -22.78 2.79 5.50
N GLU A 343 -23.63 2.28 4.59
CA GLU A 343 -24.22 0.94 4.75
C GLU A 343 -23.13 -0.16 4.77
N SER A 344 -22.04 -0.01 4.02
CA SER A 344 -20.91 -0.95 4.08
C SER A 344 -20.22 -0.93 5.46
N VAL A 345 -20.06 0.25 6.08
CA VAL A 345 -19.51 0.39 7.43
C VAL A 345 -20.44 -0.24 8.46
N GLU A 346 -21.73 0.12 8.45
CA GLU A 346 -22.74 -0.40 9.38
C GLU A 346 -22.77 -1.94 9.37
N ARG A 347 -22.66 -2.57 8.18
CA ARG A 347 -22.60 -4.03 8.03
C ARG A 347 -21.33 -4.65 8.64
N MET A 348 -20.16 -4.04 8.41
CA MET A 348 -18.89 -4.49 8.99
C MET A 348 -18.89 -4.38 10.52
N VAL A 349 -19.32 -3.24 11.06
CA VAL A 349 -19.39 -2.99 12.50
C VAL A 349 -20.41 -3.93 13.16
N THR A 350 -21.58 -4.14 12.54
CA THR A 350 -22.59 -5.13 13.02
C THR A 350 -22.04 -6.57 13.02
N ALA A 351 -21.12 -6.89 12.10
CA ALA A 351 -20.43 -8.17 12.06
C ALA A 351 -19.21 -8.27 13.02
N GLY A 352 -18.95 -7.24 13.83
CA GLY A 352 -17.84 -7.20 14.79
C GLY A 352 -16.48 -6.87 14.17
N ILE A 353 -16.44 -6.31 12.95
CA ILE A 353 -15.19 -5.87 12.30
C ILE A 353 -14.99 -4.38 12.59
N PRO A 354 -13.88 -3.96 13.25
CA PRO A 354 -13.59 -2.55 13.45
C PRO A 354 -13.21 -1.88 12.13
N VAL A 355 -13.82 -0.73 11.84
CA VAL A 355 -13.58 0.05 10.61
C VAL A 355 -12.94 1.39 10.94
N MET A 356 -11.88 1.73 10.21
CA MET A 356 -11.32 3.07 10.12
C MET A 356 -11.86 3.74 8.85
N GLY A 357 -12.46 4.92 8.97
CA GLY A 357 -12.91 5.69 7.82
C GLY A 357 -11.76 6.43 7.12
N HIS A 358 -11.94 6.86 5.87
CA HIS A 358 -11.04 7.80 5.20
C HIS A 358 -11.82 8.86 4.39
N LEU A 359 -11.57 10.13 4.72
CA LEU A 359 -12.13 11.32 4.06
C LEU A 359 -11.05 12.33 3.64
N GLY A 360 -11.43 13.26 2.76
CA GLY A 360 -10.54 14.28 2.20
C GLY A 360 -10.20 13.99 0.74
N LEU A 361 -8.90 13.90 0.42
CA LEU A 361 -8.45 13.32 -0.84
C LEU A 361 -8.38 11.79 -0.69
N THR A 362 -9.29 11.07 -1.32
CA THR A 362 -9.32 9.60 -1.33
C THR A 362 -8.67 9.06 -2.62
N PRO A 363 -7.44 8.51 -2.60
CA PRO A 363 -6.69 8.16 -3.80
C PRO A 363 -7.39 7.18 -4.75
N GLN A 364 -8.23 6.27 -4.25
CA GLN A 364 -8.99 5.35 -5.11
C GLN A 364 -9.97 6.08 -6.03
N SER A 365 -10.37 7.32 -5.66
CA SER A 365 -11.20 8.21 -6.47
C SER A 365 -10.40 9.17 -7.38
N ILE A 366 -9.10 8.96 -7.60
CA ILE A 366 -8.24 9.87 -8.39
C ILE A 366 -8.76 10.15 -9.82
N TYR A 367 -9.42 9.20 -10.48
CA TYR A 367 -10.02 9.44 -11.82
C TYR A 367 -11.36 10.19 -11.77
N ASN A 368 -12.01 10.28 -10.61
CA ASN A 368 -13.19 11.12 -10.39
C ASN A 368 -12.77 12.57 -10.11
N PHE A 369 -11.79 12.77 -9.22
CA PHE A 369 -11.27 14.11 -8.86
C PHE A 369 -10.29 14.68 -9.91
N GLY A 370 -9.65 13.83 -10.70
CA GLY A 370 -8.76 14.18 -11.81
C GLY A 370 -7.38 14.73 -11.43
N THR A 371 -7.12 15.00 -10.14
CA THR A 371 -5.81 15.44 -9.60
C THR A 371 -5.68 15.10 -8.12
N TYR A 372 -4.43 14.94 -7.64
CA TYR A 372 -4.12 14.83 -6.20
C TYR A 372 -4.07 16.19 -5.48
N GLN A 373 -5.00 17.11 -5.77
CA GLN A 373 -5.02 18.44 -5.12
C GLN A 373 -5.71 18.42 -3.75
N VAL A 374 -5.41 19.44 -2.94
CA VAL A 374 -6.03 19.68 -1.62
C VAL A 374 -7.54 19.83 -1.78
N ARG A 375 -8.30 19.10 -0.96
CA ARG A 375 -9.77 19.07 -0.99
C ARG A 375 -10.38 20.02 0.05
N ALA A 376 -11.70 20.18 0.03
CA ALA A 376 -12.44 20.97 1.02
C ALA A 376 -11.96 22.44 1.14
N ARG A 377 -11.64 23.04 -0.01
CA ARG A 377 -11.18 24.45 -0.13
C ARG A 377 -12.30 25.48 -0.29
N GLY A 378 -13.53 25.04 -0.37
CA GLY A 378 -14.70 25.91 -0.48
C GLY A 378 -15.87 25.29 0.28
N GLU A 379 -16.73 26.15 0.84
CA GLU A 379 -17.69 25.81 1.89
C GLU A 379 -18.48 24.52 1.65
N ALA A 380 -19.02 24.34 0.43
CA ALA A 380 -19.82 23.16 0.09
C ALA A 380 -19.04 21.83 0.11
N GLU A 381 -17.72 21.82 -0.12
CA GLU A 381 -16.89 20.62 0.09
C GLU A 381 -16.53 20.44 1.57
N ALA A 382 -16.38 21.52 2.34
CA ALA A 382 -16.09 21.48 3.77
C ALA A 382 -17.30 20.94 4.56
N GLU A 383 -18.49 21.51 4.34
CA GLU A 383 -19.75 21.05 4.93
C GLU A 383 -20.06 19.59 4.59
N GLN A 384 -19.84 19.17 3.34
CA GLN A 384 -19.99 17.76 2.96
C GLN A 384 -19.02 16.87 3.75
N LEU A 385 -17.78 17.30 3.97
CA LEU A 385 -16.79 16.55 4.75
C LEU A 385 -17.16 16.48 6.23
N ARG A 386 -17.62 17.57 6.87
CA ARG A 386 -18.14 17.55 8.25
C ARG A 386 -19.30 16.57 8.39
N ALA A 387 -20.28 16.67 7.49
CA ALA A 387 -21.48 15.83 7.50
C ALA A 387 -21.17 14.35 7.21
N ASP A 388 -20.16 14.06 6.38
CA ASP A 388 -19.69 12.70 6.14
C ASP A 388 -18.85 12.14 7.30
N ALA A 389 -18.03 12.95 7.95
CA ALA A 389 -17.29 12.55 9.14
C ALA A 389 -18.25 12.13 10.26
N LYS A 390 -19.30 12.95 10.50
CA LYS A 390 -20.38 12.62 11.45
C LYS A 390 -21.21 11.39 11.04
N ARG A 391 -21.37 11.12 9.74
CA ARG A 391 -22.01 9.88 9.27
C ARG A 391 -21.15 8.63 9.53
N LEU A 392 -19.82 8.71 9.33
CA LEU A 392 -18.92 7.59 9.60
C LEU A 392 -18.78 7.28 11.09
N GLU A 393 -18.76 8.32 11.94
CA GLU A 393 -18.84 8.17 13.40
C GLU A 393 -20.15 7.49 13.82
N ALA A 394 -21.30 7.97 13.33
CA ALA A 394 -22.61 7.38 13.62
C ALA A 394 -22.76 5.93 13.10
N ALA A 395 -22.06 5.57 12.03
CA ALA A 395 -21.98 4.22 11.49
C ALA A 395 -21.08 3.26 12.30
N GLY A 396 -20.32 3.79 13.28
CA GLY A 396 -19.46 3.02 14.17
C GLY A 396 -18.01 2.83 13.69
N CYS A 397 -17.49 3.70 12.82
CA CYS A 397 -16.03 3.77 12.61
C CYS A 397 -15.32 4.08 13.94
N PHE A 398 -14.27 3.33 14.30
CA PHE A 398 -13.53 3.59 15.55
C PHE A 398 -12.52 4.74 15.43
N ALA A 399 -12.15 5.13 14.21
CA ALA A 399 -11.22 6.21 13.90
C ALA A 399 -11.44 6.71 12.45
N LEU A 400 -10.90 7.89 12.12
CA LEU A 400 -11.09 8.55 10.83
C LEU A 400 -9.80 9.17 10.28
N VAL A 401 -9.32 8.69 9.13
CA VAL A 401 -8.22 9.35 8.40
C VAL A 401 -8.74 10.61 7.70
N LEU A 402 -7.98 11.70 7.80
CA LEU A 402 -8.21 12.96 7.10
C LEU A 402 -7.01 13.28 6.19
N GLU A 403 -7.13 13.00 4.88
CA GLU A 403 -6.07 13.31 3.90
C GLU A 403 -6.26 14.69 3.25
N LYS A 404 -5.23 15.53 3.38
CA LYS A 404 -4.95 16.68 2.49
C LYS A 404 -6.10 17.68 2.35
N ILE A 405 -6.59 18.13 3.50
CA ILE A 405 -7.58 19.20 3.69
C ILE A 405 -6.94 20.42 4.40
N PRO A 406 -7.61 21.59 4.49
CA PRO A 406 -7.12 22.70 5.31
C PRO A 406 -6.96 22.30 6.78
N ALA A 407 -5.93 22.83 7.45
CA ALA A 407 -5.63 22.49 8.84
C ALA A 407 -6.71 22.98 9.81
N GLU A 408 -7.29 24.16 9.55
CA GLU A 408 -8.41 24.72 10.32
C GLU A 408 -9.63 23.79 10.27
N LEU A 409 -10.04 23.37 9.06
CA LEU A 409 -11.12 22.38 8.89
C LEU A 409 -10.80 21.03 9.57
N ALA A 410 -9.55 20.58 9.52
CA ALA A 410 -9.16 19.34 10.19
C ALA A 410 -9.25 19.43 11.72
N GLN A 411 -8.87 20.58 12.29
CA GLN A 411 -9.05 20.89 13.71
C GLN A 411 -10.55 20.89 14.06
N GLU A 412 -11.36 21.67 13.35
CA GLU A 412 -12.80 21.79 13.60
C GLU A 412 -13.53 20.44 13.49
N VAL A 413 -13.12 19.58 12.55
CA VAL A 413 -13.66 18.22 12.43
C VAL A 413 -13.21 17.35 13.61
N THR A 414 -11.94 17.45 14.02
CA THR A 414 -11.38 16.70 15.17
C THR A 414 -12.07 17.05 16.48
N GLU A 415 -12.21 18.35 16.76
CA GLU A 415 -12.93 18.89 17.92
C GLU A 415 -14.41 18.51 17.92
N SER A 416 -15.01 18.29 16.73
CA SER A 416 -16.41 17.87 16.64
C SER A 416 -16.63 16.38 16.94
N LEU A 417 -15.63 15.52 16.78
CA LEU A 417 -15.76 14.05 16.82
C LEU A 417 -15.32 13.48 18.17
N SER A 418 -16.07 12.48 18.68
CA SER A 418 -15.62 11.69 19.84
C SER A 418 -14.55 10.67 19.44
N ILE A 419 -14.62 10.14 18.21
CA ILE A 419 -13.63 9.17 17.70
C ILE A 419 -12.31 9.85 17.25
N PRO A 420 -11.17 9.14 17.20
CA PRO A 420 -9.88 9.73 16.87
C PRO A 420 -9.68 10.01 15.36
N THR A 421 -9.13 11.19 15.06
CA THR A 421 -8.76 11.60 13.70
C THR A 421 -7.27 11.38 13.44
N ILE A 422 -6.92 10.82 12.29
CA ILE A 422 -5.53 10.57 11.87
C ILE A 422 -5.22 11.45 10.66
N GLY A 423 -4.40 12.47 10.84
CA GLY A 423 -4.06 13.43 9.79
C GLY A 423 -2.97 12.93 8.84
N ILE A 424 -3.13 13.19 7.54
CA ILE A 424 -2.03 13.14 6.57
C ILE A 424 -2.09 14.36 5.65
N GLY A 425 -1.19 15.31 5.87
CA GLY A 425 -1.25 16.61 5.21
C GLY A 425 -2.46 17.47 5.59
N ALA A 426 -3.05 17.22 6.76
CA ALA A 426 -4.21 17.92 7.33
C ALA A 426 -3.85 18.83 8.52
N GLY A 427 -2.57 19.18 8.71
CA GLY A 427 -2.10 19.91 9.89
C GLY A 427 -1.80 18.99 11.09
N ASN A 428 -1.53 19.60 12.25
CA ASN A 428 -1.09 18.91 13.48
C ASN A 428 -2.14 18.98 14.62
N GLN A 429 -3.40 19.29 14.30
CA GLN A 429 -4.52 19.41 15.24
C GLN A 429 -5.50 18.23 15.12
N THR A 430 -5.03 17.10 14.57
CA THR A 430 -5.72 15.81 14.55
C THR A 430 -5.16 14.93 15.66
N ASP A 431 -5.97 14.01 16.20
CA ASP A 431 -5.60 13.18 17.36
C ASP A 431 -4.39 12.26 17.10
N GLY A 432 -4.09 11.97 15.83
CA GLY A 432 -2.88 11.29 15.38
C GLY A 432 -2.39 11.74 14.01
N GLN A 433 -1.31 11.11 13.53
CA GLN A 433 -0.71 11.37 12.22
C GLN A 433 -0.37 10.06 11.50
N VAL A 434 -0.54 10.02 10.17
CA VAL A 434 -0.07 8.92 9.31
C VAL A 434 0.87 9.41 8.21
N LEU A 435 1.91 8.63 7.94
CA LEU A 435 2.77 8.79 6.75
C LEU A 435 3.01 7.44 6.07
N VAL A 436 3.25 7.50 4.75
CA VAL A 436 3.82 6.37 4.01
C VAL A 436 5.26 6.18 4.48
N SER A 437 5.61 4.98 4.95
CA SER A 437 6.95 4.70 5.49
C SER A 437 8.08 4.97 4.50
N HIS A 438 7.85 4.71 3.21
CA HIS A 438 8.83 4.94 2.15
C HIS A 438 9.08 6.43 1.89
N ASP A 439 8.06 7.27 2.04
CA ASP A 439 8.20 8.74 2.01
C ASP A 439 8.93 9.24 3.27
N ALA A 440 8.59 8.70 4.44
CA ALA A 440 9.18 9.08 5.73
C ALA A 440 10.67 8.67 5.85
N LEU A 441 11.06 7.50 5.34
CA LEU A 441 12.44 7.00 5.35
C LEU A 441 13.29 7.50 4.16
N GLY A 442 12.68 8.24 3.23
CA GLY A 442 13.37 8.78 2.06
C GLY A 442 13.63 7.78 0.93
N LEU A 443 13.07 6.56 0.99
CA LEU A 443 13.18 5.54 -0.07
C LEU A 443 12.52 5.98 -1.39
N SER A 444 11.48 6.81 -1.33
CA SER A 444 10.80 7.36 -2.51
C SER A 444 11.28 8.79 -2.81
N THR A 445 11.95 8.95 -3.96
CA THR A 445 12.61 10.19 -4.39
C THR A 445 11.86 10.95 -5.48
N ASP A 446 11.23 10.25 -6.43
CA ASP A 446 10.54 10.80 -7.61
C ASP A 446 9.38 11.77 -7.29
N PHE A 447 8.81 11.65 -6.10
CA PHE A 447 7.74 12.52 -5.61
C PHE A 447 8.07 12.99 -4.20
N THR A 448 7.72 14.23 -3.88
CA THR A 448 7.92 14.80 -2.53
C THR A 448 6.72 15.68 -2.18
N PRO A 449 5.69 15.13 -1.52
CA PRO A 449 4.54 15.90 -1.07
C PRO A 449 4.97 16.96 -0.04
N ARG A 450 4.40 18.18 -0.12
CA ARG A 450 4.70 19.27 0.82
C ARG A 450 4.42 18.99 2.30
N PHE A 451 3.72 17.89 2.61
CA PHE A 451 3.39 17.46 3.97
C PHE A 451 4.30 16.35 4.51
N VAL A 452 5.16 15.75 3.69
CA VAL A 452 6.09 14.71 4.13
C VAL A 452 7.29 15.36 4.83
N ARG A 453 7.60 14.89 6.04
CA ARG A 453 8.92 15.03 6.64
C ARG A 453 9.71 13.75 6.37
N ARG A 454 10.88 13.88 5.73
CA ARG A 454 11.88 12.80 5.70
C ARG A 454 12.63 12.77 7.03
N TYR A 455 12.67 11.60 7.65
CA TYR A 455 13.42 11.29 8.88
C TYR A 455 14.74 10.57 8.56
N ALA A 456 14.88 9.99 7.37
CA ALA A 456 16.10 9.37 6.86
C ALA A 456 16.29 9.66 5.35
N ARG A 457 17.45 9.24 4.84
CA ARG A 457 17.82 9.23 3.41
C ARG A 457 18.31 7.84 3.00
N LEU A 458 17.44 6.85 3.18
CA LEU A 458 17.79 5.47 2.83
C LEU A 458 18.03 5.28 1.32
N ASP A 459 17.55 6.21 0.48
CA ASP A 459 17.93 6.28 -0.93
C ASP A 459 19.44 6.48 -1.14
N GLU A 460 20.06 7.39 -0.39
CA GLU A 460 21.51 7.61 -0.44
C GLU A 460 22.24 6.44 0.24
N THR A 461 21.86 6.08 1.47
CA THR A 461 22.54 5.03 2.25
C THR A 461 22.53 3.65 1.58
N ILE A 462 21.44 3.25 0.94
CA ILE A 462 21.38 1.95 0.23
C ILE A 462 22.18 2.01 -1.07
N THR A 463 22.15 3.14 -1.80
CA THR A 463 22.93 3.27 -3.04
C THR A 463 24.43 3.20 -2.75
N GLU A 464 24.91 3.93 -1.73
CA GLU A 464 26.32 3.93 -1.32
C GLU A 464 26.80 2.54 -0.90
N ALA A 465 26.07 1.83 -0.04
CA ALA A 465 26.44 0.49 0.42
C ALA A 465 26.41 -0.58 -0.69
N ILE A 466 25.53 -0.42 -1.68
CA ILE A 466 25.48 -1.33 -2.85
C ILE A 466 26.59 -1.01 -3.86
N ASP A 467 26.95 0.26 -4.07
CA ASP A 467 28.09 0.63 -4.91
C ASP A 467 29.43 0.20 -4.28
N GLU A 468 29.56 0.21 -2.95
CA GLU A 468 30.71 -0.34 -2.20
C GLU A 468 30.83 -1.87 -2.41
N TYR A 469 29.80 -2.65 -2.08
CA TYR A 469 29.76 -4.10 -2.35
C TYR A 469 30.04 -4.45 -3.83
N VAL A 470 29.53 -3.62 -4.76
CA VAL A 470 29.77 -3.78 -6.20
C VAL A 470 31.20 -3.42 -6.61
N SER A 471 31.92 -2.59 -5.84
CA SER A 471 33.37 -2.38 -5.99
C SER A 471 34.14 -3.61 -5.51
N ASP A 472 33.84 -4.09 -4.31
CA ASP A 472 34.61 -5.14 -3.62
C ASP A 472 34.54 -6.50 -4.35
N VAL A 473 33.38 -6.80 -4.95
CA VAL A 473 33.18 -7.96 -5.85
C VAL A 473 33.95 -7.80 -7.17
N ARG A 474 34.21 -6.57 -7.63
CA ARG A 474 34.89 -6.30 -8.92
C ARG A 474 36.41 -6.31 -8.79
N ASP A 475 36.97 -5.79 -7.69
CA ASP A 475 38.40 -5.88 -7.42
C ASP A 475 38.82 -7.18 -6.72
N ARG A 476 37.84 -7.91 -6.17
CA ARG A 476 37.97 -9.17 -5.42
C ARG A 476 38.61 -9.01 -4.05
N SER A 477 38.34 -7.89 -3.39
CA SER A 477 38.46 -7.79 -1.93
C SER A 477 37.35 -8.55 -1.20
N PHE A 478 36.17 -8.73 -1.83
CA PHE A 478 35.09 -9.59 -1.32
C PHE A 478 34.86 -10.84 -2.19
N PRO A 479 34.67 -12.04 -1.59
CA PRO A 479 34.91 -12.35 -0.17
C PRO A 479 36.40 -12.40 0.15
N ALA A 480 36.76 -12.01 1.38
CA ALA A 480 38.10 -12.15 1.93
C ALA A 480 38.44 -13.60 2.33
N ASP A 481 39.70 -13.84 2.71
CA ASP A 481 40.18 -15.16 3.17
C ASP A 481 39.45 -15.63 4.45
N ASP A 482 39.04 -14.72 5.34
CA ASP A 482 38.28 -15.01 6.57
C ASP A 482 36.75 -15.04 6.38
N GLU A 483 36.27 -14.68 5.18
CA GLU A 483 34.88 -14.85 4.73
C GLU A 483 34.70 -16.14 3.90
N SER A 484 35.77 -16.94 3.76
CA SER A 484 35.86 -18.15 2.93
C SER A 484 35.98 -19.45 3.76
N TYR A 485 35.76 -20.61 3.12
CA TYR A 485 35.70 -21.94 3.74
C TYR A 485 36.71 -22.94 3.13
#